data_AF-A0AAV8YEJ9-F1
#
_entry.id   AF-A0AAV8YEJ9-F1
#
_cell.length_a   1.000
_cell.length_b   1.000
_cell.length_c   1.000
_cell.angle_alpha   90.00
_cell.angle_beta   90.00
_cell.angle_gamma   90.00
#
_symmetry.space_group_name_H-M   'P 1'
#
loop_
_entity.id
_entity.type
_entity.pdbx_description
1 polymer ?
#
loop_
_entity_poly.entity_id
_entity_poly.type
_entity_poly.pdbx_seq_one_letter_code
_entity_poly.pdbx_strand_id
1 'polypeptide(L)'
;MAIVEAASCGLKVVSTKVGGIPEVLPEDLIYLTEANVPSLMEGLEKAIADLKEGNVVCPYECNIRIRKYYNWENVSARTEVVYQKVTQEGVKDLGHQLNGYLASGVWPFLLVVSLTFLILNLYEYLVPRRDIDIAKDYNHKSQRKTRIN
;
A
#
# COMPACT_ATOMS: atom_id res chain seq x y z
N MET A 1 -1.91 10.35 4.21
CA MET A 1 -3.30 10.76 3.91
C MET A 1 -3.45 12.26 3.59
N ALA A 2 -2.39 13.06 3.65
CA ALA A 2 -2.49 14.51 3.49
C ALA A 2 -2.89 15.01 2.07
N ILE A 3 -2.42 14.35 1.00
CA ILE A 3 -2.65 14.85 -0.37
C ILE A 3 -4.13 14.81 -0.80
N VAL A 4 -4.85 13.74 -0.42
CA VAL A 4 -6.27 13.57 -0.75
C VAL A 4 -7.14 14.51 0.08
N GLU A 5 -6.79 14.70 1.35
CA GLU A 5 -7.49 15.64 2.24
C GLU A 5 -7.30 17.08 1.77
N ALA A 6 -6.07 17.48 1.45
CA ALA A 6 -5.78 18.81 0.92
C ALA A 6 -6.55 19.08 -0.37
N ALA A 7 -6.49 18.15 -1.33
CA ALA A 7 -7.21 18.29 -2.58
C ALA A 7 -8.74 18.27 -2.36
N SER A 8 -9.26 17.51 -1.38
CA SER A 8 -10.69 17.49 -1.02
C SER A 8 -11.17 18.84 -0.48
N CYS A 9 -10.28 19.59 0.16
CA CYS A 9 -10.54 20.96 0.62
C CYS A 9 -10.33 22.01 -0.49
N GLY A 10 -10.04 21.59 -1.72
CA GLY A 10 -9.76 22.47 -2.86
C GLY A 10 -8.39 23.13 -2.83
N LEU A 11 -7.47 22.65 -1.99
CA LEU A 11 -6.10 23.16 -1.93
C LEU A 11 -5.26 22.59 -3.07
N LYS A 12 -4.25 23.35 -3.49
CA LYS A 12 -3.26 22.90 -4.47
C LYS A 12 -2.22 22.01 -3.80
N VAL A 13 -1.94 20.89 -4.43
CA VAL A 13 -1.01 19.89 -3.93
C VAL A 13 0.18 19.82 -4.85
N VAL A 14 1.36 20.11 -4.31
CA VAL A 14 2.64 19.86 -4.96
C VAL A 14 3.28 18.68 -4.22
N SER A 15 3.66 17.64 -4.96
CA SER A 15 4.29 16.45 -4.39
C SER A 15 5.34 15.89 -5.33
N THR A 16 6.20 15.01 -4.82
CA THR A 16 7.19 14.33 -5.64
C THR A 16 6.60 13.06 -6.25
N LYS A 17 7.15 12.58 -7.36
CA LYS A 17 6.74 11.30 -8.01
C LYS A 17 6.99 10.05 -7.15
N VAL A 18 7.68 10.19 -6.02
CA VAL A 18 7.87 9.11 -5.04
C VAL A 18 6.85 9.14 -3.90
N GLY A 19 6.19 10.27 -3.67
CA GLY A 19 5.20 10.46 -2.60
C GLY A 19 3.77 10.68 -3.09
N GLY A 20 3.60 11.25 -4.28
CA GLY A 20 2.33 11.34 -4.97
C GLY A 20 2.08 10.06 -5.74
N ILE A 21 1.06 9.31 -5.34
CA ILE A 21 0.61 8.11 -6.04
C ILE A 21 -0.33 8.59 -7.15
N PRO A 22 0.09 8.62 -8.43
CA PRO A 22 -0.74 9.12 -9.54
C PRO A 22 -2.05 8.32 -9.70
N GLU A 23 -2.09 7.09 -9.21
CA GLU A 23 -3.30 6.26 -9.18
C GLU A 23 -4.34 6.74 -8.15
N VAL A 24 -3.96 7.61 -7.21
CA VAL A 24 -4.84 8.15 -6.15
C VAL A 24 -5.42 9.51 -6.51
N LEU A 25 -4.67 10.37 -7.20
CA LEU A 25 -5.10 11.70 -7.62
C LEU A 25 -4.76 11.90 -9.11
N PRO A 26 -5.74 12.27 -9.95
CA PRO A 26 -5.49 12.52 -11.36
C PRO A 26 -4.53 13.72 -11.56
N GLU A 27 -3.80 13.70 -12.68
CA GLU A 27 -2.71 14.66 -12.97
C GLU A 27 -3.17 16.12 -13.03
N ASP A 28 -4.47 16.38 -13.22
CA ASP A 28 -5.04 17.74 -13.24
C ASP A 28 -5.25 18.33 -11.83
N LEU A 29 -5.17 17.50 -10.78
CA LEU A 29 -5.39 17.90 -9.38
C LEU A 29 -4.10 17.95 -8.55
N ILE A 30 -2.97 17.48 -9.08
CA ILE A 30 -1.69 17.40 -8.37
C ILE A 30 -0.52 17.77 -9.29
N TYR A 31 0.41 18.56 -8.76
CA TYR A 31 1.68 18.86 -9.43
C TYR A 31 2.73 17.85 -8.97
N LEU A 32 3.07 16.90 -9.84
CA LEU A 32 4.09 15.89 -9.57
C LEU A 32 5.46 16.33 -10.09
N THR A 33 6.44 16.46 -9.20
CA THR A 33 7.81 16.87 -9.51
C THR A 33 8.81 15.75 -9.24
N GLU A 34 10.02 15.87 -9.78
CA GLU A 34 11.12 15.01 -9.36
C GLU A 34 11.51 15.28 -7.89
N ALA A 35 12.12 14.29 -7.25
CA ALA A 35 12.54 14.36 -5.84
C ALA A 35 13.83 15.17 -5.64
N ASN A 36 13.86 16.41 -6.14
CA ASN A 36 14.97 17.35 -5.96
C ASN A 36 14.45 18.78 -5.74
N VAL A 37 15.28 19.63 -5.10
CA VAL A 37 14.89 20.99 -4.70
C VAL A 37 14.52 21.87 -5.91
N PRO A 38 15.30 21.93 -7.01
CA PRO A 38 14.93 22.73 -8.17
C PRO A 38 13.56 22.39 -8.74
N SER A 39 13.27 21.09 -8.93
CA SER A 39 11.98 20.65 -9.46
C SER A 39 10.81 20.94 -8.52
N LEU A 40 11.01 20.87 -7.20
CA LEU A 40 9.99 21.27 -6.23
C LEU A 40 9.69 22.76 -6.28
N MET A 41 10.73 23.60 -6.41
CA MET A 41 10.57 25.05 -6.57
C MET A 41 9.78 25.39 -7.84
N GLU A 42 10.12 24.77 -8.96
CA GLU A 42 9.40 24.94 -10.23
C GLU A 42 7.93 24.53 -10.10
N GLY A 43 7.64 23.38 -9.47
CA GLY A 43 6.27 22.92 -9.23
C GLY A 43 5.47 23.88 -8.34
N LEU A 44 6.11 24.46 -7.33
CA LEU A 44 5.48 25.46 -6.45
C LEU A 44 5.20 26.76 -7.18
N GLU A 45 6.17 27.28 -7.94
CA GLU A 45 6.01 28.49 -8.75
C GLU A 45 4.87 28.33 -9.76
N LYS A 46 4.80 27.18 -10.43
CA LYS A 46 3.71 26.85 -11.35
C LYS A 46 2.35 26.81 -10.65
N ALA A 47 2.26 26.17 -9.49
CA ALA A 47 1.01 26.12 -8.73
C ALA A 47 0.54 27.52 -8.29
N ILE A 48 1.46 28.41 -7.93
CA ILE A 48 1.16 29.81 -7.60
C ILE A 48 0.70 30.59 -8.84
N ALA A 49 1.36 30.41 -9.98
CA ALA A 49 0.98 31.05 -11.23
C ALA A 49 -0.43 30.64 -11.67
N ASP A 50 -0.72 29.33 -11.68
CA ASP A 50 -2.05 28.81 -12.03
C ASP A 50 -3.13 29.36 -11.09
N LEU A 51 -2.84 29.48 -9.79
CA LEU A 51 -3.75 30.08 -8.81
C LEU A 51 -4.05 31.56 -9.13
N LYS A 52 -3.04 32.34 -9.54
CA LYS A 52 -3.20 33.75 -9.90
C LYS A 52 -3.95 33.94 -11.21
N GLU A 53 -3.73 33.07 -12.18
CA GLU A 53 -4.37 33.11 -13.50
C GLU A 53 -5.80 32.56 -13.49
N GLY A 54 -6.21 31.90 -12.40
CA GLY A 54 -7.52 31.25 -12.30
C GLY A 54 -7.59 29.91 -13.03
N ASN A 55 -6.44 29.33 -13.40
CA ASN A 55 -6.32 28.01 -14.03
C ASN A 55 -6.50 26.88 -13.00
N VAL A 56 -7.51 27.00 -12.14
CA VAL A 56 -7.74 26.13 -11.00
C VAL A 56 -9.13 25.55 -11.03
N VAL A 57 -9.23 24.24 -10.80
CA VAL A 57 -10.51 23.59 -10.58
C VAL A 57 -11.19 24.20 -9.35
N CYS A 58 -12.49 24.49 -9.48
CA CYS A 58 -13.31 24.98 -8.37
C CYS A 58 -13.20 24.02 -7.17
N PRO A 59 -13.01 24.53 -5.92
CA PRO A 59 -12.91 23.69 -4.72
C PRO A 59 -14.07 22.69 -4.56
N TYR A 60 -15.29 23.11 -4.89
CA TYR A 60 -16.48 22.24 -4.81
C TYR A 60 -16.42 21.10 -5.83
N GLU A 61 -16.06 21.39 -7.08
CA GLU A 61 -15.87 20.39 -8.13
C GLU A 61 -14.72 19.43 -7.79
N CYS A 62 -13.63 19.96 -7.22
CA CYS A 62 -12.50 19.17 -6.76
C CYS A 62 -12.92 18.14 -5.70
N ASN A 63 -13.70 18.57 -4.70
CA ASN A 63 -14.25 17.68 -3.67
C ASN A 63 -15.13 16.57 -4.26
N ILE A 64 -16.05 16.93 -5.18
CA ILE A 64 -16.94 15.97 -5.84
C ILE A 64 -16.14 14.92 -6.62
N ARG A 65 -15.10 15.36 -7.35
CA ARG A 65 -14.22 14.44 -8.09
C ARG A 65 -13.50 13.48 -7.15
N ILE A 66 -12.87 13.99 -6.09
CA ILE A 66 -12.09 13.17 -5.15
C ILE A 66 -12.96 12.15 -4.44
N ARG A 67 -14.20 12.51 -4.08
CA ARG A 67 -15.16 11.55 -3.49
C ARG A 67 -15.40 10.32 -4.37
N LYS A 68 -15.32 10.46 -5.70
CA LYS A 68 -15.47 9.33 -6.63
C LYS A 68 -14.23 8.43 -6.63
N TYR A 69 -13.03 9.02 -6.60
CA TYR A 69 -11.76 8.29 -6.63
C TYR A 69 -11.44 7.63 -5.27
N TYR A 70 -11.68 8.36 -4.19
CA TYR A 70 -11.32 7.96 -2.83
C TYR A 70 -12.57 7.91 -1.95
N ASN A 71 -13.18 6.74 -1.86
CA ASN A 71 -14.25 6.44 -0.91
C ASN A 71 -14.00 5.06 -0.26
N TRP A 72 -14.34 4.95 1.03
CA TRP A 72 -14.07 3.75 1.81
C TRP A 72 -14.79 2.51 1.29
N GLU A 73 -15.97 2.66 0.70
CA GLU A 73 -16.72 1.55 0.11
C GLU A 73 -15.94 0.90 -1.05
N ASN A 74 -15.45 1.72 -2.00
CA ASN A 74 -14.63 1.26 -3.12
C ASN A 74 -13.25 0.75 -2.67
N VAL A 75 -12.57 1.50 -1.81
CA VAL A 75 -11.24 1.11 -1.30
C VAL A 75 -11.33 -0.23 -0.58
N SER A 76 -12.29 -0.40 0.33
CA SER A 76 -12.47 -1.66 1.05
C SER A 76 -12.84 -2.82 0.13
N ALA A 77 -13.75 -2.62 -0.83
CA ALA A 77 -14.11 -3.65 -1.80
C ALA A 77 -12.91 -4.12 -2.64
N ARG A 78 -12.08 -3.18 -3.13
CA ARG A 78 -10.86 -3.52 -3.88
C ARG A 78 -9.81 -4.20 -3.01
N THR A 79 -9.66 -3.76 -1.77
CA THR A 79 -8.75 -4.40 -0.80
C THR A 79 -9.22 -5.81 -0.47
N GLU A 80 -10.53 -6.03 -0.25
CA GLU A 80 -11.10 -7.35 0.04
C GLU A 80 -10.80 -8.36 -1.07
N VAL A 81 -10.84 -7.96 -2.35
CA VAL A 81 -10.45 -8.84 -3.47
C VAL A 81 -9.02 -9.34 -3.33
N VAL A 82 -8.07 -8.49 -2.91
CA VAL A 82 -6.67 -8.92 -2.70
C VAL A 82 -6.58 -9.87 -1.52
N TYR A 83 -7.23 -9.56 -0.40
CA TYR A 83 -7.27 -10.46 0.76
C TYR A 83 -7.87 -11.82 0.41
N GLN A 84 -8.96 -11.85 -0.36
CA GLN A 84 -9.60 -13.08 -0.81
C GLN A 84 -8.68 -13.90 -1.71
N LYS A 85 -7.92 -13.23 -2.60
CA LYS A 85 -6.92 -13.90 -3.45
C LYS A 85 -5.79 -14.50 -2.62
N VAL A 86 -5.19 -13.73 -1.71
CA VAL A 86 -4.10 -14.20 -0.84
C VAL A 86 -4.56 -15.34 0.07
N THR A 87 -5.81 -15.31 0.55
CA THR A 87 -6.37 -16.40 1.37
C THR A 87 -6.52 -17.72 0.58
N GLN A 88 -6.58 -17.66 -0.75
CA GLN A 88 -6.64 -18.83 -1.62
C GLN A 88 -5.25 -19.33 -2.04
N GLU A 89 -4.19 -18.56 -1.76
CA GLU A 89 -2.82 -18.99 -2.02
C GLU A 89 -2.42 -20.08 -1.02
N GLY A 90 -1.79 -21.14 -1.54
CA GLY A 90 -1.22 -22.19 -0.69
C GLY A 90 -0.01 -21.67 0.08
N VAL A 91 0.22 -22.24 1.27
CA VAL A 91 1.45 -21.98 2.03
C VAL A 91 2.64 -22.45 1.20
N LYS A 92 3.58 -21.53 0.94
CA LYS A 92 4.80 -21.84 0.19
C LYS A 92 5.77 -22.60 1.09
N ASP A 93 6.20 -23.76 0.64
CA ASP A 93 7.30 -24.49 1.27
C ASP A 93 8.62 -23.70 1.18
N LEU A 94 9.55 -23.94 2.12
CA LEU A 94 10.82 -23.24 2.19
C LEU A 94 11.61 -23.31 0.88
N GLY A 95 11.63 -24.48 0.22
CA GLY A 95 12.36 -24.63 -1.05
C GLY A 95 11.83 -23.69 -2.14
N HIS A 96 10.51 -23.53 -2.21
CA HIS A 96 9.86 -22.62 -3.16
C HIS A 96 10.13 -21.15 -2.82
N GLN A 97 10.19 -20.81 -1.53
CA GLN A 97 10.53 -19.45 -1.07
C GLN A 97 11.99 -19.10 -1.43
N LEU A 98 12.94 -20.00 -1.13
CA LEU A 98 14.36 -19.81 -1.43
C LEU A 98 14.63 -19.71 -2.94
N ASN A 99 13.96 -20.53 -3.76
CA ASN A 99 14.07 -20.44 -5.22
C ASN A 99 13.58 -19.08 -5.76
N GLY A 100 12.54 -18.51 -5.16
CA GLY A 100 12.07 -17.16 -5.48
C GLY A 100 13.12 -16.08 -5.20
N TYR A 101 13.79 -16.15 -4.04
CA TYR A 101 14.85 -15.19 -3.67
C TYR A 101 16.13 -15.36 -4.50
N LEU A 102 16.47 -16.59 -4.91
CA LEU A 102 17.57 -16.85 -5.84
C LEU A 102 17.33 -16.14 -7.17
N ALA A 103 16.11 -16.27 -7.72
CA ALA A 103 15.74 -15.65 -8.99
C ALA A 103 15.71 -14.11 -8.92
N SER A 104 15.43 -13.51 -7.76
CA SER A 104 15.37 -12.06 -7.61
C SER A 104 16.74 -11.38 -7.48
N GLY A 105 17.83 -12.14 -7.31
CA GLY A 105 19.20 -11.62 -7.21
C GLY A 105 19.51 -10.84 -5.93
N VAL A 106 18.63 -10.89 -4.92
CA VAL A 106 18.79 -10.14 -3.66
C VAL A 106 19.34 -11.03 -2.56
N TRP A 107 20.62 -11.40 -2.72
CA TRP A 107 21.35 -12.36 -1.87
C TRP A 107 21.31 -12.10 -0.36
N PRO A 108 21.35 -10.85 0.14
CA PRO A 108 21.26 -10.60 1.59
C PRO A 108 19.98 -11.15 2.22
N PHE A 109 18.83 -11.05 1.54
CA PHE A 109 17.57 -11.60 2.08
C PHE A 109 17.58 -13.13 2.09
N LEU A 110 18.20 -13.76 1.08
CA LEU A 110 18.34 -15.21 1.05
C LEU A 110 19.16 -15.72 2.24
N LEU A 111 20.26 -15.03 2.56
CA LEU A 111 21.07 -15.33 3.75
C LEU A 111 20.23 -15.19 5.03
N VAL A 112 19.52 -14.06 5.19
CA VAL A 112 18.70 -13.80 6.39
C VAL A 112 17.61 -14.86 6.56
N VAL A 113 16.88 -15.22 5.50
CA VAL A 113 15.82 -16.24 5.54
C VAL A 113 16.40 -17.61 5.88
N SER A 114 17.53 -17.98 5.27
CA SER A 114 18.20 -19.26 5.53
C SER A 114 18.72 -19.34 6.96
N LEU A 115 19.33 -18.26 7.47
CA LEU A 115 19.79 -18.18 8.85
C LEU A 115 18.62 -18.25 9.84
N THR A 116 17.53 -17.55 9.56
CA THR A 116 16.30 -17.62 10.38
C THR A 116 15.76 -19.04 10.42
N PHE A 117 15.78 -19.77 9.31
CA PHE A 117 15.38 -21.17 9.28
C PHE A 117 16.30 -22.05 10.12
N LEU A 118 17.63 -21.89 10.04
CA LEU A 118 18.57 -22.63 10.89
C LEU A 118 18.36 -22.34 12.38
N ILE A 119 18.14 -21.08 12.73
CA ILE A 119 17.82 -20.65 14.09
C ILE A 119 16.50 -21.31 14.56
N LEU A 120 15.48 -21.37 13.71
CA LEU A 120 14.21 -22.04 14.05
C LEU A 120 14.39 -23.55 14.29
N ASN A 121 15.25 -24.22 13.51
CA ASN A 121 15.56 -25.64 13.75
C ASN A 121 16.32 -25.84 15.07
N LEU A 122 17.24 -24.94 15.41
CA LEU A 122 17.91 -24.95 16.71
C LEU A 122 16.91 -24.72 17.85
N TYR A 123 15.94 -23.81 17.67
CA TYR A 123 14.88 -23.60 18.65
C TYR A 123 13.96 -24.81 18.80
N GLU A 124 13.63 -25.53 17.73
CA GLU A 124 12.87 -26.78 17.82
C GLU A 124 13.55 -27.81 18.73
N TYR A 125 14.89 -27.82 18.73
CA TYR A 125 15.67 -28.69 19.60
C TYR A 125 15.69 -28.19 21.06
N LEU A 126 15.85 -26.88 21.28
CA LEU A 126 15.95 -26.30 22.63
C LEU A 126 14.61 -26.16 23.34
N VAL A 127 13.56 -25.81 22.59
CA VAL A 127 12.19 -25.57 23.05
C VAL A 127 11.23 -26.17 22.02
N PRO A 128 10.91 -27.46 22.14
CA PRO A 128 10.08 -28.18 21.15
C PRO A 128 8.69 -27.56 21.01
N ARG A 129 8.16 -27.46 19.77
CA ARG A 129 6.84 -26.87 19.51
C ARG A 129 5.69 -27.56 20.24
N ARG A 130 5.83 -28.87 20.52
CA ARG A 130 4.82 -29.64 21.24
C ARG A 130 4.53 -29.10 22.64
N ASP A 131 5.47 -28.37 23.23
CA ASP A 131 5.37 -27.81 24.58
C ASP A 131 4.88 -26.35 24.55
N ILE A 132 4.59 -25.80 23.35
CA ILE A 132 4.11 -24.44 23.13
C ILE A 132 2.59 -24.47 22.89
N ASP A 133 1.85 -23.63 23.60
CA ASP A 133 0.41 -23.45 23.35
C ASP A 133 0.19 -22.76 22.00
N ILE A 134 -0.61 -23.39 21.15
CA ILE A 134 -0.84 -22.92 19.78
C ILE A 134 -1.98 -21.90 19.81
N ALA A 135 -1.68 -20.67 19.40
CA ALA A 135 -2.68 -19.63 19.24
C ALA A 135 -3.79 -20.11 18.29
N LYS A 136 -5.05 -19.91 18.70
CA LYS A 136 -6.20 -20.29 17.89
C LYS A 136 -6.24 -19.48 16.60
N ASP A 137 -6.16 -20.16 15.46
CA ASP A 137 -6.32 -19.51 14.17
C ASP A 137 -7.72 -18.91 14.01
N TYR A 138 -7.79 -17.81 13.24
CA TYR A 138 -9.05 -17.19 12.89
C TYR A 138 -9.86 -18.12 11.95
N ASN A 139 -10.99 -18.64 12.44
CA ASN A 139 -11.80 -19.58 11.68
C ASN A 139 -12.67 -18.86 10.61
N HIS A 140 -12.12 -18.71 9.41
CA HIS A 140 -12.81 -18.10 8.27
C HIS A 140 -14.13 -18.80 7.87
N LYS A 141 -14.30 -20.11 8.16
CA LYS A 141 -15.52 -20.86 7.79
C LYS A 141 -16.71 -20.56 8.71
N SER A 142 -16.47 -20.08 9.93
CA SER A 142 -17.52 -19.83 10.93
C SER A 142 -18.39 -18.61 10.61
N GLN A 143 -17.86 -17.58 9.94
CA GLN A 143 -18.59 -16.32 9.71
C GLN A 143 -19.42 -16.30 8.42
N ARG A 144 -19.08 -17.11 7.41
CA ARG A 144 -19.84 -17.16 6.15
C ARG A 144 -21.28 -17.66 6.36
N LYS A 145 -21.53 -18.45 7.42
CA LYS A 145 -22.87 -18.86 7.85
C LYS A 145 -23.64 -17.75 8.57
N THR A 146 -22.98 -16.78 9.19
CA THR A 146 -23.63 -15.73 9.99
C THR A 146 -24.04 -14.51 9.15
N ARG A 147 -23.46 -14.31 7.96
CA ARG A 147 -23.83 -13.21 7.04
C ARG A 147 -24.90 -13.57 6.00
N ILE A 148 -25.29 -14.86 5.91
CA ILE A 148 -26.30 -15.35 4.95
C ILE A 148 -27.66 -15.61 5.64
N ASN A 149 -27.76 -15.36 6.95
CA ASN A 149 -29.00 -15.39 7.72
C ASN A 149 -29.40 -13.99 8.14
#